data_AF-A0A0D2EHC1-F1
#
_entry.id   AF-A0A0D2EHC1-F1
#
_cell.length_a   1.000
_cell.length_b   1.000
_cell.length_c   1.000
_cell.angle_alpha   90.00
_cell.angle_beta   90.00
_cell.angle_gamma   90.00
#
_symmetry.space_group_name_H-M   'P 1'
#
loop_
_entity.id
_entity.type
_entity.pdbx_description
1 polymer ?
#
loop_
_entity_poly.entity_id
_entity_poly.type
_entity_poly.pdbx_seq_one_letter_code
_entity_poly.pdbx_strand_id
1 'polypeptide(L)'
;MKSTEPSTGIVVGVMDSFANEAVHLIGFLRNVHRYQLPIAIAYVGDADLKPQTREFLMKQGNDIIFIDLANIFDQHLVHLEGYAIKPFALLASPYPRTILMDADAVFFSNPDKLFDEYPSLRDTGALFFHDRNINSEPDRHDWLGRQLKQPADTLPPA
;
A
#
# COMPACT_ATOMS: atom_id res chain seq x y z
N MET A 1 25.76 17.16 -10.98
CA MET A 1 24.40 17.47 -10.48
C MET A 1 23.92 16.23 -9.74
N LYS A 2 23.71 16.30 -8.42
CA LYS A 2 22.99 15.23 -7.72
C LYS A 2 21.53 15.39 -8.12
N SER A 3 20.95 14.40 -8.81
CA SER A 3 19.51 14.35 -8.98
C SER A 3 18.89 14.32 -7.57
N THR A 4 18.02 15.29 -7.28
CA THR A 4 17.22 15.33 -6.05
C THR A 4 16.02 14.40 -6.21
N GLU A 5 16.29 13.15 -6.58
CA GLU A 5 15.24 12.12 -6.52
C GLU A 5 14.93 11.88 -5.04
N PRO A 6 13.64 11.81 -4.66
CA PRO A 6 13.25 11.54 -3.28
C PRO A 6 13.85 10.21 -2.80
N SER A 7 14.64 10.28 -1.72
CA SER A 7 15.33 9.09 -1.16
C SER A 7 14.39 8.07 -0.51
N THR A 8 13.15 8.48 -0.21
CA THR A 8 12.13 7.68 0.46
C THR A 8 10.79 7.88 -0.22
N GLY A 9 10.01 6.81 -0.35
CA GLY A 9 8.64 6.89 -0.86
C GLY A 9 7.82 5.64 -0.54
N ILE A 10 6.53 5.71 -0.87
CA ILE A 10 5.60 4.59 -0.71
C ILE A 10 5.38 3.94 -2.07
N VAL A 11 5.28 2.61 -2.10
CA VAL A 11 4.72 1.88 -3.24
C VAL A 11 3.48 1.11 -2.81
N VAL A 12 2.41 1.22 -3.58
CA VAL A 12 1.13 0.55 -3.36
C VAL A 12 0.81 -0.31 -4.58
N GLY A 13 0.50 -1.58 -4.36
CA GLY A 13 -0.08 -2.42 -5.41
C GLY A 13 -1.58 -2.14 -5.53
N VAL A 14 -2.05 -1.73 -6.71
CA VAL A 14 -3.45 -1.34 -6.91
C VAL A 14 -4.02 -1.97 -8.16
N MET A 15 -5.15 -2.64 -8.00
CA MET A 15 -6.02 -3.10 -9.08
C MET A 15 -7.31 -2.26 -9.09
N ASP A 16 -8.05 -2.29 -10.19
CA ASP A 16 -9.28 -1.53 -10.39
C ASP A 16 -10.29 -1.69 -9.23
N SER A 17 -10.42 -2.89 -8.65
CA SER A 17 -11.35 -3.16 -7.55
C SER A 17 -10.95 -2.51 -6.23
N PHE A 18 -9.70 -2.04 -6.09
CA PHE A 18 -9.18 -1.36 -4.91
C PHE A 18 -8.94 0.14 -5.14
N ALA A 19 -9.48 0.70 -6.23
CA ALA A 19 -9.25 2.09 -6.58
C ALA A 19 -9.80 3.08 -5.53
N ASN A 20 -10.94 2.76 -4.91
CA ASN A 20 -11.54 3.61 -3.88
C ASN A 20 -10.66 3.63 -2.62
N GLU A 21 -10.20 2.45 -2.19
CA GLU A 21 -9.31 2.24 -1.07
C GLU A 21 -8.00 3.02 -1.29
N ALA A 22 -7.41 2.92 -2.48
CA ALA A 22 -6.22 3.69 -2.83
C ALA A 22 -6.46 5.21 -2.74
N VAL A 23 -7.61 5.71 -3.22
CA VAL A 23 -7.96 7.14 -3.06
C VAL A 23 -8.11 7.50 -1.58
N HIS A 24 -8.75 6.66 -0.78
CA HIS A 24 -8.90 6.89 0.66
C HIS A 24 -7.53 6.93 1.36
N LEU A 25 -6.65 5.98 1.07
CA LEU A 25 -5.28 5.93 1.59
C LEU A 25 -4.50 7.20 1.23
N ILE A 26 -4.47 7.57 -0.07
CA ILE A 26 -3.76 8.77 -0.55
C ILE A 26 -4.35 10.02 0.12
N GLY A 27 -5.67 10.16 0.10
CA GLY A 27 -6.36 11.29 0.71
C GLY A 27 -6.07 11.41 2.20
N PHE A 28 -6.03 10.29 2.92
CA PHE A 28 -5.73 10.26 4.34
C PHE A 28 -4.26 10.62 4.63
N LEU A 29 -3.30 10.07 3.88
CA LEU A 29 -1.89 10.42 3.98
C LEU A 29 -1.66 11.93 3.74
N ARG A 30 -2.24 12.49 2.68
CA ARG A 30 -2.05 13.91 2.31
C ARG A 30 -2.78 14.88 3.24
N ASN A 31 -4.03 14.59 3.58
CA ASN A 31 -4.90 15.56 4.27
C ASN A 31 -4.84 15.46 5.79
N VAL A 32 -4.67 14.25 6.33
CA VAL A 32 -4.62 14.01 7.78
C VAL A 32 -3.18 14.01 8.27
N HIS A 33 -2.35 13.13 7.72
CA HIS A 33 -0.97 12.95 8.18
C HIS A 33 0.02 13.96 7.60
N ARG A 34 -0.41 14.75 6.61
CA ARG A 34 0.41 15.75 5.91
C ARG A 34 1.67 15.14 5.29
N TYR A 35 1.61 13.86 4.92
CA TYR A 35 2.68 13.14 4.24
C TYR A 35 2.99 13.83 2.90
N GLN A 36 4.24 14.21 2.67
CA GLN A 36 4.67 14.96 1.47
C GLN A 36 5.60 14.16 0.55
N LEU A 37 6.03 12.98 0.97
CA LEU A 37 6.88 12.12 0.15
C LEU A 37 6.07 11.51 -1.02
N PRO A 38 6.74 11.10 -2.10
CA PRO A 38 6.09 10.60 -3.31
C PRO A 38 5.42 9.23 -3.10
N ILE A 39 4.43 8.94 -3.94
CA ILE A 39 3.67 7.69 -3.93
C ILE A 39 3.74 7.05 -5.32
N ALA A 40 4.16 5.80 -5.38
CA ALA A 40 4.12 4.98 -6.58
C ALA A 40 2.95 4.00 -6.52
N ILE A 41 2.20 3.89 -7.61
CA ILE A 41 1.12 2.91 -7.80
C ILE A 41 1.61 1.86 -8.80
N ALA A 42 1.75 0.63 -8.33
CA ALA A 42 2.17 -0.52 -9.14
C ALA A 42 0.95 -1.38 -9.52
N TYR A 43 0.95 -1.87 -10.76
CA TYR A 43 -0.13 -2.66 -11.36
C TYR A 43 0.43 -3.53 -12.50
N VAL A 44 -0.37 -4.46 -13.03
CA VAL A 44 0.04 -5.37 -14.12
C VAL A 44 -0.84 -5.16 -15.36
N GLY A 45 -0.46 -4.23 -16.22
CA GLY A 45 -1.15 -3.93 -17.47
C GLY A 45 -2.56 -3.36 -17.31
N ASP A 46 -3.19 -3.04 -18.45
CA ASP A 46 -4.48 -2.35 -18.49
C ASP A 46 -5.67 -3.20 -18.00
N ALA A 47 -5.50 -4.53 -17.94
CA ALA A 47 -6.52 -5.44 -17.40
C ALA A 47 -6.60 -5.38 -15.86
N ASP A 48 -5.48 -5.07 -15.20
CA ASP A 48 -5.38 -4.95 -13.74
C ASP A 48 -5.77 -3.54 -13.28
N LEU A 49 -5.26 -2.50 -13.94
CA LEU A 49 -5.57 -1.10 -13.64
C LEU A 49 -5.81 -0.29 -14.92
N LYS A 50 -7.08 0.02 -15.19
CA LYS A 50 -7.50 0.65 -16.45
C LYS A 50 -6.96 2.08 -16.59
N PRO A 51 -6.75 2.58 -17.83
CA PRO A 51 -6.38 3.98 -18.08
C PRO A 51 -7.27 4.99 -17.32
N GLN A 52 -8.58 4.79 -17.32
CA GLN A 52 -9.53 5.70 -16.66
C GLN A 52 -9.37 5.70 -15.13
N THR A 53 -9.07 4.54 -14.54
CA THR A 53 -8.79 4.42 -13.10
C THR A 53 -7.48 5.11 -12.75
N ARG A 54 -6.44 4.98 -13.59
CA ARG A 54 -5.18 5.72 -13.43
C ARG A 54 -5.39 7.22 -13.50
N GLU A 55 -6.15 7.72 -14.46
CA GLU A 55 -6.53 9.14 -14.55
C GLU A 55 -7.28 9.64 -13.31
N PHE A 56 -8.13 8.79 -12.72
CA PHE A 56 -8.83 9.10 -11.48
C PHE A 56 -7.87 9.20 -10.27
N LEU A 57 -6.94 8.25 -10.16
CA LEU A 57 -5.91 8.23 -9.11
C LEU A 57 -4.90 9.37 -9.24
N MET A 58 -4.51 9.73 -10.47
CA MET A 58 -3.62 10.86 -10.75
C MET A 58 -4.16 12.19 -10.19
N LYS A 59 -5.48 12.36 -10.12
CA LYS A 59 -6.11 13.58 -9.59
C LYS A 59 -5.92 13.74 -8.07
N GLN A 60 -5.44 12.71 -7.36
CA GLN A 60 -5.26 12.76 -5.91
C GLN A 60 -3.92 13.39 -5.48
N GLY A 61 -2.98 13.60 -6.40
CA GLY A 61 -1.68 14.19 -6.10
C GLY A 61 -0.78 14.34 -7.32
N ASN A 62 0.02 15.41 -7.35
CA ASN A 62 0.91 15.73 -8.48
C ASN A 62 2.18 14.86 -8.53
N ASP A 63 2.47 14.13 -7.46
CA ASP A 63 3.65 13.31 -7.25
C ASP A 63 3.30 11.80 -7.18
N ILE A 64 2.18 11.44 -7.80
CA ILE A 64 1.76 10.05 -7.99
C ILE A 64 2.33 9.56 -9.32
N ILE A 65 3.10 8.48 -9.26
CA ILE A 65 3.65 7.81 -10.44
C ILE A 65 3.04 6.42 -10.59
N PHE A 66 3.03 5.92 -11.83
CA PHE A 66 2.43 4.65 -12.18
C PHE A 66 3.50 3.70 -12.72
N ILE A 67 3.58 2.51 -12.15
CA ILE A 67 4.56 1.47 -12.50
C ILE A 67 3.79 0.28 -13.07
N ASP A 68 3.85 0.12 -14.39
CA ASP A 68 3.33 -1.08 -15.04
C ASP A 68 4.36 -2.21 -14.96
N LEU A 69 4.14 -3.15 -14.05
CA LEU A 69 5.02 -4.28 -13.81
C LEU A 69 5.07 -5.25 -15.00
N ALA A 70 4.05 -5.25 -15.86
CA ALA A 70 4.05 -6.04 -17.10
C ALA A 70 5.14 -5.59 -18.08
N ASN A 71 5.58 -4.33 -17.99
CA ASN A 71 6.66 -3.78 -18.82
C ASN A 71 8.06 -3.98 -18.19
N ILE A 72 8.13 -4.45 -16.95
CA ILE A 72 9.38 -4.60 -16.18
C ILE A 72 9.76 -6.07 -16.03
N PHE A 73 8.78 -6.94 -15.77
CA PHE A 73 9.00 -8.36 -15.51
C PHE A 73 8.36 -9.23 -16.59
N ASP A 74 9.06 -10.30 -16.97
CA ASP A 74 8.57 -11.29 -17.92
C ASP A 74 7.42 -12.10 -17.31
N GLN A 75 6.20 -11.79 -17.75
CA GLN A 75 4.98 -12.43 -17.25
C GLN A 75 4.90 -13.93 -17.54
N HIS A 76 5.64 -14.44 -18.52
CA HIS A 76 5.74 -15.88 -18.77
C HIS A 76 6.59 -16.62 -17.72
N LEU A 77 7.44 -15.89 -17.00
CA LEU A 77 8.25 -16.44 -15.92
C LEU A 77 7.54 -16.26 -14.56
N VAL A 78 7.11 -15.04 -14.26
CA VAL A 78 6.68 -14.66 -12.91
C VAL A 78 5.17 -14.74 -12.68
N HIS A 79 4.35 -14.72 -13.74
CA HIS A 79 2.89 -14.83 -13.69
C HIS A 79 2.26 -13.89 -12.63
N LEU A 80 2.54 -12.59 -12.73
CA LEU A 80 2.08 -11.63 -11.71
C LEU A 80 0.57 -11.45 -11.78
N GLU A 81 -0.11 -11.71 -10.67
CA GLU A 81 -1.55 -11.49 -10.55
C GLU A 81 -1.95 -11.17 -9.10
N GLY A 82 -3.04 -10.42 -8.96
CA GLY A 82 -3.66 -10.13 -7.66
C GLY A 82 -2.68 -9.57 -6.62
N TYR A 83 -2.66 -10.17 -5.43
CA TYR A 83 -1.78 -9.72 -4.34
C TYR A 83 -0.31 -10.12 -4.52
N ALA A 84 0.00 -11.03 -5.43
CA ALA A 84 1.36 -11.52 -5.64
C ALA A 84 2.28 -10.46 -6.27
N ILE A 85 1.72 -9.35 -6.75
CA ILE A 85 2.47 -8.24 -7.34
C ILE A 85 3.31 -7.47 -6.31
N LYS A 86 2.96 -7.54 -5.01
CA LYS A 86 3.51 -6.67 -3.96
C LYS A 86 5.05 -6.73 -3.84
N PRO A 87 5.71 -7.91 -3.82
CA PRO A 87 7.17 -7.96 -3.82
C PRO A 87 7.80 -7.35 -5.09
N PHE A 88 7.15 -7.51 -6.24
CA PHE A 88 7.61 -6.96 -7.51
C PHE A 88 7.42 -5.44 -7.59
N ALA A 89 6.36 -4.92 -6.98
CA ALA A 89 6.16 -3.49 -6.78
C ALA A 89 7.30 -2.88 -5.94
N LEU A 90 7.71 -3.57 -4.87
CA LEU A 90 8.86 -3.17 -4.07
C LEU A 90 10.17 -3.19 -4.88
N LEU A 91 10.41 -4.25 -5.67
CA LEU A 91 11.60 -4.36 -6.52
C LEU A 91 11.65 -3.31 -7.64
N ALA A 92 10.51 -2.97 -8.22
CA ALA A 92 10.40 -1.95 -9.28
C ALA A 92 10.32 -0.52 -8.74
N SER A 93 10.29 -0.34 -7.42
CA SER A 93 10.16 0.97 -6.80
C SER A 93 11.35 1.87 -7.16
N PRO A 94 11.12 3.15 -7.53
CA PRO A 94 12.21 4.07 -7.84
C PRO A 94 12.85 4.67 -6.60
N TYR A 95 12.32 4.39 -5.40
CA TYR A 95 12.82 4.98 -4.16
C TYR A 95 13.88 4.06 -3.53
N PRO A 96 15.03 4.59 -3.11
CA PRO A 96 16.03 3.80 -2.38
C PRO A 96 15.52 3.26 -1.03
N ARG A 97 14.65 4.01 -0.34
CA ARG A 97 13.95 3.59 0.87
C ARG A 97 12.46 3.50 0.59
N THR A 98 11.96 2.29 0.38
CA THR A 98 10.55 2.09 0.00
C THR A 98 9.74 1.49 1.13
N ILE A 99 8.58 2.08 1.38
CA ILE A 99 7.53 1.51 2.21
C ILE A 99 6.53 0.83 1.28
N LEU A 100 6.50 -0.51 1.29
CA LEU A 100 5.46 -1.28 0.61
C LEU A 100 4.17 -1.24 1.43
N MET A 101 3.06 -1.05 0.74
CA MET A 101 1.77 -0.83 1.38
C MET A 101 0.61 -1.45 0.61
N ASP A 102 -0.40 -1.89 1.37
CA ASP A 102 -1.71 -2.27 0.85
C ASP A 102 -2.59 -1.03 0.66
N ALA A 103 -3.48 -1.08 -0.33
CA ALA A 103 -4.38 0.03 -0.66
C ALA A 103 -5.40 0.33 0.46
N ASP A 104 -5.70 -0.65 1.30
CA ASP A 104 -6.65 -0.60 2.41
C ASP A 104 -5.97 -0.36 3.79
N ALA A 105 -4.68 -0.05 3.79
CA ALA A 105 -3.96 0.27 5.02
C ALA A 105 -4.48 1.56 5.67
N VAL A 106 -4.53 1.58 7.01
CA VAL A 106 -4.94 2.75 7.80
C VAL A 106 -3.81 3.18 8.74
N PHE A 107 -3.40 4.45 8.64
CA PHE A 107 -2.33 5.01 9.47
C PHE A 107 -2.85 5.68 10.74
N PHE A 108 -2.23 5.38 11.87
CA PHE A 108 -2.48 6.12 13.11
C PHE A 108 -1.50 7.28 13.32
N SER A 109 -0.40 7.30 12.56
CA SER A 109 0.64 8.34 12.58
C SER A 109 1.24 8.56 11.19
N ASN A 110 1.95 9.68 11.00
CA ASN A 110 2.62 9.97 9.74
C ASN A 110 3.77 8.97 9.46
N PRO A 111 3.76 8.25 8.32
CA PRO A 111 4.78 7.26 7.98
C PRO A 111 6.15 7.83 7.60
N ASP A 112 6.29 9.14 7.36
CA ASP A 112 7.57 9.80 7.03
C ASP A 112 8.67 9.49 8.07
N LYS A 113 8.26 9.30 9.32
CA LYS A 113 9.17 9.08 10.46
C LYS A 113 9.50 7.62 10.69
N LEU A 114 8.98 6.67 9.90
CA LEU A 114 9.18 5.24 10.14
C LEU A 114 10.67 4.86 10.21
N PHE A 115 11.50 5.38 9.32
CA PHE A 115 12.93 5.09 9.32
C PHE A 115 13.70 5.77 10.47
N ASP A 116 13.14 6.81 11.08
CA ASP A 116 13.76 7.53 12.20
C ASP A 116 13.32 6.94 13.55
N GLU A 117 12.03 6.59 13.67
CA GLU A 117 11.40 6.08 14.90
C GLU A 117 11.69 4.58 15.14
N TYR A 118 11.97 3.81 14.09
CA TYR A 118 12.21 2.37 14.19
C TYR A 118 13.66 2.03 13.76
N PRO A 119 14.63 2.04 14.70
CA PRO A 119 16.03 1.68 14.40
C PRO A 119 16.17 0.33 13.69
N SER A 120 15.37 -0.68 14.06
CA SER A 120 15.38 -1.98 13.41
C SER A 120 15.01 -1.91 11.93
N LEU A 121 14.05 -1.06 11.54
CA LEU A 121 13.70 -0.85 10.13
C LEU A 121 14.86 -0.19 9.38
N ARG A 122 15.49 0.82 9.98
CA ARG A 122 16.66 1.49 9.40
C ARG A 122 17.84 0.54 9.20
N ASP A 123 18.11 -0.30 10.18
CA ASP A 123 19.33 -1.12 10.22
C ASP A 123 19.17 -2.43 9.42
N THR A 124 17.95 -2.94 9.26
CA THR A 124 17.68 -4.23 8.58
C THR A 124 16.92 -4.08 7.26
N GLY A 125 16.31 -2.91 7.00
CA GLY A 125 15.46 -2.69 5.84
C GLY A 125 14.07 -3.32 5.93
N ALA A 126 13.72 -3.97 7.05
CA ALA A 126 12.42 -4.61 7.25
C ALA A 126 11.83 -4.31 8.63
N LEU A 127 10.51 -4.16 8.68
CA LEU A 127 9.73 -4.08 9.92
C LEU A 127 8.68 -5.18 9.88
N PHE A 128 8.86 -6.20 10.70
CA PHE A 128 7.87 -7.26 10.88
C PHE A 128 7.00 -6.90 12.10
N PHE A 129 5.68 -6.99 11.93
CA PHE A 129 4.72 -6.78 12.99
C PHE A 129 3.69 -7.90 13.00
N HIS A 130 3.07 -8.13 14.14
CA HIS A 130 2.00 -9.12 14.25
C HIS A 130 0.72 -8.55 13.63
N ASP A 131 0.25 -9.20 12.57
CA ASP A 131 -1.05 -8.90 11.99
C ASP A 131 -2.17 -9.14 13.01
N ARG A 132 -3.18 -8.27 13.00
CA ARG A 132 -4.41 -8.42 13.77
C ARG A 132 -5.33 -9.40 13.05
N ASN A 133 -4.81 -10.55 12.62
CA ASN A 133 -5.61 -11.60 11.99
C ASN A 133 -6.70 -12.02 12.99
N ILE A 134 -7.93 -11.54 12.74
CA ILE A 134 -9.11 -11.84 13.55
C ILE A 134 -9.77 -13.15 13.13
N ASN A 135 -9.47 -13.63 11.92
CA ASN A 135 -10.09 -14.81 11.31
C ASN A 135 -9.42 -16.12 11.75
N SER A 136 -8.20 -16.07 12.28
CA SER A 136 -7.48 -17.26 12.71
C SER A 136 -8.02 -17.88 14.00
N GLU A 137 -8.73 -17.10 14.84
CA GLU A 137 -9.17 -17.53 16.17
C GLU A 137 -10.55 -16.92 16.51
N PRO A 138 -11.56 -17.74 16.86
CA PRO A 138 -12.90 -17.25 17.22
C PRO A 138 -12.90 -16.18 18.32
N ASP A 139 -12.02 -16.30 19.31
CA ASP A 139 -11.91 -15.38 20.44
C ASP A 139 -11.59 -13.93 20.01
N ARG A 140 -10.94 -13.75 18.85
CA ARG A 140 -10.58 -12.44 18.31
C ARG A 140 -11.77 -11.75 17.64
N HIS A 141 -12.62 -12.51 16.96
CA HIS A 141 -13.90 -12.03 16.42
C HIS A 141 -14.83 -11.57 17.55
N ASP A 142 -14.94 -12.38 18.60
CA ASP A 142 -15.73 -12.03 19.79
C ASP A 142 -15.19 -10.78 20.49
N TRP A 143 -13.87 -10.69 20.64
CA TRP A 143 -13.25 -9.49 21.19
C TRP A 143 -13.54 -8.26 20.32
N LEU A 144 -13.45 -8.35 19.00
CA LEU A 144 -13.74 -7.24 18.09
C LEU A 144 -15.22 -6.82 18.18
N GLY A 145 -16.16 -7.77 18.17
CA GLY A 145 -17.58 -7.49 18.37
C GLY A 145 -17.85 -6.72 19.65
N ARG A 146 -17.21 -7.12 20.76
CA ARG A 146 -17.29 -6.38 22.04
C ARG A 146 -16.78 -4.94 21.93
N GLN A 147 -15.69 -4.69 21.20
CA GLN A 147 -15.19 -3.31 21.01
C GLN A 147 -16.12 -2.45 20.15
N LEU A 148 -16.71 -3.05 19.12
CA LEU A 148 -17.62 -2.36 18.19
C LEU A 148 -19.05 -2.20 18.75
N LYS A 149 -19.32 -2.76 19.95
CA LYS A 149 -20.67 -2.86 20.54
C LYS A 149 -21.66 -3.56 19.61
N GLN A 150 -21.18 -4.53 18.82
CA GLN A 150 -21.99 -5.35 17.92
C GLN A 150 -21.75 -6.84 18.22
N PRO A 151 -22.78 -7.71 18.14
CA PRO A 151 -22.59 -9.16 18.24
C PRO A 151 -21.66 -9.68 17.14
N ALA A 152 -20.79 -10.65 17.46
CA ALA A 152 -19.86 -11.24 16.49
C ALA A 152 -20.58 -11.78 15.24
N ASP A 153 -21.79 -12.33 15.42
CA ASP A 153 -22.66 -12.87 14.37
C ASP A 153 -23.20 -11.83 13.36
N THR A 154 -23.00 -10.53 13.64
CA THR A 154 -23.42 -9.42 12.76
C THR A 154 -22.27 -8.80 11.97
N LEU A 155 -21.05 -9.27 12.19
CA LEU A 155 -19.91 -8.86 11.36
C LEU A 155 -20.05 -9.50 9.97
N PRO A 156 -19.77 -8.76 8.88
CA PRO A 156 -19.78 -9.34 7.55
C PRO A 156 -18.83 -10.55 7.48
N PRO A 157 -19.20 -11.61 6.73
CA PRO A 157 -18.28 -12.73 6.52
C PRO A 157 -16.99 -12.23 5.85
N ALA A 158 -15.88 -12.87 6.20
CA ALA A 158 -14.56 -12.61 5.62
C ALA A 158 -14.54 -12.83 4.11
#